data_AF-A0A2D8ZTK7-F1
#
_entry.id   AF-A0A2D8ZTK7-F1
#
_cell.length_a   1.000
_cell.length_b   1.000
_cell.length_c   1.000
_cell.angle_alpha   90.00
_cell.angle_beta   90.00
_cell.angle_gamma   90.00
#
_symmetry.space_group_name_H-M   'P 1'
#
loop_
_entity.id
_entity.type
_entity.pdbx_description
1 polymer ?
#
loop_
_entity_poly.entity_id
_entity_poly.type
_entity_poly.pdbx_seq_one_letter_code
_entity_poly.pdbx_strand_id
1 'polypeptide(L)' 'MPRQLIKTMTYSLMHLTIAIAVAFALTRNWHAALAIGLIEPAVQTIAYTFHERLWARLPGRRRNALEPTG' A
#
# COMPACT_ATOMS: atom_id res chain seq x y z
N MET A 1 21.04 -7.40 13.13
CA MET A 1 20.37 -6.70 12.01
C MET A 1 19.32 -5.66 12.47
N PRO A 2 19.64 -4.67 13.34
CA PRO A 2 18.65 -3.68 13.81
C PRO A 2 18.44 -2.48 12.85
N ARG A 3 19.36 -2.24 11.92
CA ARG A 3 19.34 -1.05 11.05
C ARG A 3 18.15 -1.00 10.09
N GLN A 4 17.68 -2.15 9.61
CA GLN A 4 16.55 -2.20 8.68
C GLN A 4 15.23 -1.88 9.38
N LEU A 5 15.01 -2.41 10.59
CA LEU A 5 13.81 -2.13 11.38
C LEU A 5 13.73 -0.65 11.76
N ILE A 6 14.87 -0.05 12.16
CA ILE A 6 14.96 1.38 12.45
C ILE A 6 14.68 2.20 11.19
N LYS A 7 15.25 1.84 10.03
CA LYS A 7 14.95 2.51 8.76
C LYS A 7 13.47 2.45 8.41
N THR A 8 12.84 1.28 8.53
CA THR A 8 11.40 1.10 8.27
C THR A 8 10.56 1.93 9.24
N MET A 9 10.93 1.96 10.52
CA MET A 9 10.22 2.76 11.53
C MET A 9 10.39 4.26 11.29
N THR A 10 11.61 4.74 11.04
CA THR A 10 11.87 6.16 10.72
C THR A 10 11.14 6.57 9.46
N TYR A 11 11.15 5.73 8.41
CA TYR A 11 10.40 5.99 7.19
C TYR A 11 8.89 6.04 7.43
N SER A 12 8.34 5.08 8.17
CA SER A 12 6.90 5.05 8.51
C SER A 12 6.49 6.28 9.32
N LEU A 13 7.32 6.69 10.28
CA LEU A 13 7.06 7.86 11.11
C LEU A 13 7.12 9.16 10.29
N MET A 14 8.12 9.29 9.40
CA MET A 14 8.22 10.41 8.46
C MET A 14 6.98 10.48 7.57
N HIS A 15 6.58 9.35 6.98
CA HIS A 15 5.41 9.28 6.10
C HIS A 15 4.12 9.69 6.84
N LEU A 16 3.89 9.13 8.04
CA LEU A 16 2.73 9.48 8.87
C LEU A 16 2.72 10.97 9.22
N THR A 17 3.88 11.54 9.57
CA THR A 17 4.02 12.95 9.92
C THR A 17 3.68 13.84 8.72
N ILE A 18 4.21 13.52 7.53
CA ILE A 18 3.94 14.26 6.29
C ILE A 18 2.46 14.14 5.91
N ALA A 19 1.88 12.94 5.97
CA ALA A 19 0.47 12.71 5.65
C ALA A 19 -0.46 13.53 6.55
N ILE A 20 -0.24 13.50 7.87
CA ILE A 20 -1.01 14.29 8.84
C ILE A 20 -0.79 15.80 8.59
N ALA A 21 0.44 16.24 8.34
CA ALA A 21 0.75 17.65 8.10
C ALA A 21 0.06 18.19 6.83
N VAL A 22 0.11 17.46 5.72
CA VAL A 22 -0.56 17.84 4.46
C VAL A 22 -2.07 17.83 4.63
N ALA A 23 -2.63 16.80 5.24
CA ALA A 23 -4.06 16.70 5.49
C ALA A 23 -4.56 17.81 6.44
N PHE A 24 -3.78 18.15 7.46
CA PHE A 24 -4.07 19.26 8.36
C PHE A 24 -3.97 20.61 7.63
N ALA A 25 -2.96 20.82 6.79
CA ALA A 25 -2.82 22.04 6.00
C ALA A 25 -4.01 22.26 5.05
N LEU A 26 -4.51 21.19 4.43
CA LEU A 26 -5.65 21.25 3.50
C LEU A 26 -7.00 21.45 4.21
N THR A 27 -7.20 20.75 5.34
CA THR A 27 -8.52 20.68 6.00
C THR A 27 -8.65 21.65 7.18
N ARG A 28 -7.53 22.10 7.75
CA ARG A 28 -7.44 22.86 9.00
C ARG A 28 -8.14 22.18 10.20
N ASN A 29 -8.36 20.87 10.11
CA ASN A 29 -9.11 20.05 11.06
C ASN A 29 -8.32 18.78 11.41
N TRP A 30 -8.00 18.62 12.69
CA TRP A 30 -7.21 17.50 13.21
C TRP A 30 -7.88 16.12 13.03
N HIS A 31 -9.21 16.05 13.10
CA HIS A 31 -9.94 14.78 12.91
C HIS A 31 -9.80 14.27 11.47
N ALA A 32 -9.92 15.17 10.50
CA ALA A 32 -9.74 14.81 9.10
C ALA A 32 -8.29 14.42 8.80
N ALA A 33 -7.31 15.07 9.42
CA ALA A 33 -5.90 14.74 9.25
C ALA A 33 -5.56 13.33 9.73
N LEU A 34 -6.08 12.92 10.89
CA LEU A 34 -5.92 11.56 11.41
C LEU A 34 -6.66 10.54 10.53
N ALA A 35 -7.88 10.86 10.10
CA ALA A 35 -8.64 10.00 9.20
C ALA A 35 -7.88 9.76 7.89
N ILE A 36 -7.33 10.81 7.27
CA ILE A 36 -6.57 10.70 6.01
C ILE A 36 -5.27 9.89 6.19
N GLY A 37 -4.53 10.12 7.28
CA GLY A 37 -3.31 9.34 7.58
C GLY A 37 -3.56 7.84 7.74
N LEU A 38 -4.76 7.44 8.18
CA LEU A 38 -5.20 6.04 8.26
C LEU A 38 -5.87 5.54 6.99
N ILE A 39 -6.52 6.43 6.23
CA ILE A 39 -7.23 6.06 5.01
C ILE A 39 -6.25 5.69 3.90
N GLU A 40 -5.08 6.31 3.85
CA GLU A 40 -4.08 6.02 2.83
C GLU A 40 -3.68 4.52 2.80
N PRO A 41 -3.22 3.89 3.91
CA PRO A 41 -2.91 2.46 3.91
C PRO A 41 -4.15 1.58 3.72
N ALA A 42 -5.33 2.01 4.18
CA ALA A 42 -6.58 1.28 3.96
C ALA A 42 -6.96 1.25 2.47
N VAL A 43 -6.92 2.40 1.80
CA VAL A 43 -7.14 2.54 0.36
C VAL A 43 -6.07 1.80 -0.41
N GLN A 44 -4.81 1.86 0.01
CA GLN A 44 -3.72 1.11 -0.62
C GLN A 44 -3.96 -0.40 -0.54
N THR A 45 -4.43 -0.91 0.60
CA THR A 45 -4.78 -2.33 0.78
C THR A 45 -5.99 -2.74 -0.07
N ILE A 46 -7.03 -1.91 -0.12
CA ILE A 46 -8.23 -2.16 -0.93
C ILE A 46 -7.86 -2.13 -2.41
N ALA A 47 -7.12 -1.12 -2.86
CA ALA A 47 -6.66 -0.97 -4.23
C ALA A 47 -5.78 -2.16 -4.66
N TYR A 48 -4.86 -2.60 -3.80
CA TYR A 48 -4.04 -3.79 -4.06
C TYR A 48 -4.91 -5.05 -4.19
N THR A 49 -5.90 -5.23 -3.32
CA THR A 49 -6.83 -6.37 -3.38
C THR A 49 -7.67 -6.33 -4.66
N PHE A 50 -8.12 -5.15 -5.09
CA PHE A 50 -8.83 -4.98 -6.35
C PHE A 50 -7.92 -5.20 -7.56
N HIS A 51 -6.68 -4.70 -7.52
CA HIS A 51 -5.67 -4.92 -8.56
C HIS A 51 -5.38 -6.41 -8.73
N GLU A 52 -5.12 -7.13 -7.64
CA GLU A 52 -4.95 -8.59 -7.64
C GLU A 52 -6.20 -9.30 -8.17
N ARG A 53 -7.41 -8.92 -7.74
CA ARG A 53 -8.65 -9.52 -8.25
C ARG A 53 -8.87 -9.24 -9.74
N LEU A 54 -8.48 -8.06 -10.23
CA LEU A 54 -8.59 -7.68 -11.63
C LEU A 54 -7.55 -8.43 -12.48
N TRP A 55 -6.31 -8.54 -12.00
CA TRP A 55 -5.24 -9.30 -12.67
C TRP A 55 -5.43 -10.81 -12.59
N ALA A 56 -5.98 -11.35 -11.51
CA ALA A 56 -6.33 -12.77 -11.39
C ALA A 56 -7.47 -13.17 -12.34
N ARG A 57 -8.31 -12.21 -12.74
CA ARG A 57 -9.34 -12.39 -13.78
C ARG A 57 -8.80 -12.29 -15.19
N LEU A 58 -7.64 -11.65 -15.40
CA LEU A 58 -6.89 -11.87 -16.63
C LEU A 58 -6.32 -13.29 -16.54
N PRO A 59 -6.72 -14.23 -17.40
CA PRO A 59 -6.06 -15.52 -17.46
C PRO A 59 -4.61 -15.23 -17.86
N GLY A 60 -3.72 -15.22 -16.87
CA GLY A 60 -2.29 -15.33 -17.09
C GLY A 60 -2.12 -16.52 -18.01
N ARG A 61 -1.80 -16.19 -19.26
CA ARG A 61 -1.73 -17.10 -20.41
C ARG A 61 -1.09 -18.39 -19.92
N ARG A 62 -1.90 -19.45 -19.78
CA ARG A 62 -1.46 -20.77 -19.32
C ARG A 62 -0.22 -21.13 -20.13
N ARG A 63 0.95 -21.04 -19.53
CA ARG A 63 2.16 -21.66 -20.08
C ARG A 63 2.21 -23.08 -19.54
N ASN A 64 1.13 -23.82 -19.76
CA ASN A 64 1.08 -25.29 -19.69
C ASN A 64 1.50 -25.83 -21.07
N ALA A 65 2.69 -25.45 -21.47
CA ALA A 65 3.47 -26.06 -22.54
C ALA A 65 4.88 -25.71 -22.10
N LEU A 66 5.65 -26.60 -21.48
CA LEU A 66 6.32 -27.70 -22.16
C LEU A 66 6.72 -28.78 -21.13
N GLU A 67 5.82 -29.71 -20.80
CA GLU A 67 6.25 -31.05 -20.40
C GLU A 67 5.40 -32.09 -21.15
N PRO A 68 5.79 -32.46 -22.38
CA PRO A 68 5.63 -33.81 -22.86
C PRO A 68 6.85 -34.63 -22.37
N THR A 69 6.62 -35.39 -21.31
CA THR A 69 7.02 -36.79 -21.12
C THR A 69 8.11 -37.37 -22.04
N GLY A 70 9.15 -37.97 -21.45
CA GLY A 70 9.97 -39.01 -22.09
C GLY A 70 11.46 -38.91 -21.83
#